data_AF-A0A928MBS8-F1
#
_entry.id   AF-A0A928MBS8-F1
#
_cell.length_a   1.000
_cell.length_b   1.000
_cell.length_c   1.000
_cell.angle_alpha   90.00
_cell.angle_beta   90.00
_cell.angle_gamma   90.00
#
_symmetry.space_group_name_H-M   'P 1'
#
loop_
_entity.id
_entity.type
_entity.pdbx_description
1 polymer ?
#
loop_
_entity_poly.entity_id
_entity_poly.type
_entity_poly.pdbx_seq_one_letter_code
_entity_poly.pdbx_strand_id
1 'polypeptide(L)'
;MKKYLALILALVCMGLVFAGCAEDADASKEPAFQETEVENVSIKISDISPGGATVVIKDTNAQPYLYGSWYKIEKKDNGSWVEVDTVIEDFAFDLVGYMSDENGEVKFTIDWKWLYGELPSGNYRLVKQANSQEIFIEFSL
;
A
#
# COMPACT_ATOMS: atom_id res chain seq x y z
N MET A 1 -32.87 65.20 -1.10
CA MET A 1 -33.84 64.24 -1.63
C MET A 1 -33.23 62.84 -1.56
N LYS A 2 -33.29 62.25 -0.37
CA LYS A 2 -32.87 60.88 -0.06
C LYS A 2 -34.09 59.96 -0.21
N LYS A 3 -34.47 59.56 -1.44
CA LYS A 3 -35.62 58.63 -1.67
C LYS A 3 -35.50 57.72 -2.91
N TYR A 4 -34.38 57.71 -3.64
CA TYR A 4 -34.14 56.76 -4.74
C TYR A 4 -33.22 55.59 -4.35
N LEU A 5 -32.81 55.55 -3.08
CA LEU A 5 -32.07 54.45 -2.46
C LEU A 5 -33.04 53.37 -1.97
N ALA A 6 -33.86 52.81 -2.86
CA ALA A 6 -34.74 51.67 -2.53
C ALA A 6 -35.33 50.94 -3.76
N LEU A 7 -35.05 51.34 -5.00
CA LEU A 7 -35.84 50.84 -6.14
C LEU A 7 -35.04 50.72 -7.44
N ILE A 8 -33.92 50.00 -7.40
CA ILE A 8 -33.39 49.25 -8.56
C ILE A 8 -33.03 47.86 -8.04
N LEU A 9 -34.07 47.21 -7.49
CA LEU A 9 -34.14 45.78 -7.26
C LEU A 9 -34.88 45.21 -8.47
N ALA A 10 -34.35 44.13 -9.03
CA ALA A 10 -34.82 43.39 -10.21
C ALA A 10 -34.21 43.83 -11.56
N LEU A 11 -33.61 42.81 -12.20
CA LEU A 11 -33.29 42.68 -13.63
C LEU A 11 -31.98 43.33 -14.10
N VAL A 12 -30.92 42.52 -14.13
CA VAL A 12 -30.38 41.86 -15.35
C VAL A 12 -28.92 41.45 -15.08
N CYS A 13 -28.50 40.30 -15.63
CA CYS A 13 -27.16 39.68 -15.57
C CYS A 13 -26.91 38.69 -14.42
N MET A 14 -27.83 37.76 -14.25
CA MET A 14 -27.45 36.36 -14.06
C MET A 14 -26.81 35.87 -15.38
N GLY A 15 -25.59 35.33 -15.30
CA GLY A 15 -24.93 34.63 -16.40
C GLY A 15 -23.70 35.34 -16.97
N LEU A 16 -22.53 35.02 -16.43
CA LEU A 16 -21.44 34.38 -17.19
C LEU A 16 -20.28 34.09 -16.24
N VAL A 17 -20.19 32.80 -15.90
CA VAL A 17 -19.01 32.16 -15.35
C VAL A 17 -17.90 32.30 -16.39
N PHE A 18 -16.78 32.92 -16.01
CA PHE A 18 -15.49 32.57 -16.58
C PHE A 18 -14.64 32.01 -15.45
N ALA A 19 -14.44 30.70 -15.54
CA ALA A 19 -13.43 29.97 -14.82
C ALA A 19 -12.06 30.53 -15.22
N GLY A 20 -11.40 31.21 -14.28
CA GLY A 20 -9.97 31.45 -14.34
C GLY A 20 -9.27 30.21 -13.78
N CYS A 21 -8.71 29.39 -14.66
CA CYS A 21 -7.80 28.31 -14.29
C CYS A 21 -6.53 28.92 -13.67
N ALA A 22 -6.21 28.55 -12.44
CA ALA A 22 -4.84 28.49 -11.99
C ALA A 22 -4.41 27.02 -12.14
N GLU A 23 -3.74 26.72 -13.25
CA GLU A 23 -2.91 25.52 -13.39
C GLU A 23 -1.60 25.81 -12.66
N ASP A 24 -1.47 25.25 -11.46
CA ASP A 24 -0.14 24.90 -10.92
C ASP A 24 -0.08 23.38 -10.95
N ALA A 25 0.73 22.89 -11.89
CA ALA A 25 1.04 21.48 -12.05
C ALA A 25 2.11 21.05 -11.04
N ASP A 26 1.94 19.80 -10.61
CA ASP A 26 2.96 18.87 -10.12
C ASP A 26 3.42 18.96 -8.65
N ALA A 27 2.83 18.07 -7.85
CA ALA A 27 3.54 17.32 -6.82
C ALA A 27 2.98 15.89 -6.86
N SER A 28 3.85 14.94 -7.24
CA SER A 28 3.71 13.49 -7.13
C SER A 28 2.59 13.04 -6.19
N LYS A 29 1.44 12.64 -6.74
CA LYS A 29 0.58 11.70 -6.04
C LYS A 29 1.21 10.32 -6.14
N GLU A 30 2.10 10.03 -5.20
CA GLU A 30 2.27 8.64 -4.73
C GLU A 30 0.86 8.08 -4.49
N PRO A 31 0.48 6.92 -5.06
CA PRO A 31 -0.85 6.39 -4.85
C PRO A 31 -1.03 6.15 -3.35
N ALA A 32 -2.01 6.81 -2.76
CA ALA A 32 -2.45 6.50 -1.41
C ALA A 32 -2.93 5.04 -1.41
N PHE A 33 -2.11 4.15 -0.84
CA PHE A 33 -2.42 2.74 -0.71
C PHE A 33 -3.70 2.58 0.11
N GLN A 34 -4.78 2.13 -0.52
CA GLN A 34 -5.98 1.74 0.20
C GLN A 34 -5.73 0.37 0.81
N GLU A 35 -5.67 0.32 2.13
CA GLU A 35 -5.72 -0.88 2.95
C GLU A 35 -6.99 -1.65 2.57
N THR A 36 -6.85 -2.65 1.70
CA THR A 36 -7.98 -3.40 1.14
C THR A 36 -7.83 -4.84 1.58
N GLU A 37 -8.83 -5.32 2.33
CA GLU A 37 -9.01 -6.75 2.53
C GLU A 37 -9.22 -7.38 1.15
N VAL A 38 -8.26 -8.16 0.69
CA VAL A 38 -8.36 -8.87 -0.59
C VAL A 38 -9.26 -10.08 -0.40
N GLU A 39 -10.35 -10.12 -1.16
CA GLU A 39 -11.38 -11.14 -1.02
C GLU A 39 -10.80 -12.56 -1.11
N ASN A 40 -11.17 -13.42 -0.16
CA ASN A 40 -10.76 -14.83 -0.06
C ASN A 40 -9.23 -15.04 0.04
N VAL A 41 -8.47 -14.00 0.38
CA VAL A 41 -7.04 -14.07 0.63
C VAL A 41 -6.75 -13.78 2.09
N SER A 42 -5.93 -14.61 2.73
CA SER A 42 -5.41 -14.37 4.08
C SER A 42 -3.93 -14.67 4.14
N ILE A 43 -3.22 -14.01 5.06
CA ILE A 43 -1.79 -14.15 5.24
C ILE A 43 -1.48 -14.50 6.69
N LYS A 44 -0.53 -15.42 6.89
CA LYS A 44 -0.01 -15.83 8.19
C LYS A 44 1.50 -15.79 8.17
N ILE A 45 2.08 -15.54 9.34
CA ILE A 45 3.52 -15.51 9.54
C ILE A 45 3.91 -16.43 10.72
N SER A 46 5.01 -17.15 10.57
CA SER A 46 5.58 -18.05 11.58
C SER A 46 7.11 -18.05 11.48
N ASP A 47 7.78 -18.75 12.40
CA ASP A 47 9.24 -18.94 12.40
C ASP A 47 10.01 -17.60 12.33
N ILE A 48 9.49 -16.59 13.02
CA ILE A 48 10.02 -15.22 12.98
C ILE A 48 11.37 -15.16 13.70
N SER A 49 12.33 -14.52 13.04
CA SER A 49 13.67 -14.21 13.55
C SER A 49 14.09 -12.81 13.08
N PRO A 50 15.14 -12.20 13.63
CA PRO A 50 15.66 -10.92 13.15
C PRO A 50 15.97 -10.88 11.65
N GLY A 51 16.32 -12.03 11.05
CA GLY A 51 16.75 -12.11 9.65
C GLY A 51 15.73 -12.71 8.67
N GLY A 52 14.59 -13.20 9.14
CA GLY A 52 13.63 -13.86 8.26
C GLY A 52 12.44 -14.46 8.96
N ALA A 53 11.46 -14.89 8.18
CA ALA A 53 10.27 -15.60 8.64
C ALA A 53 9.70 -16.52 7.53
N THR A 54 8.79 -17.39 7.95
CA THR A 54 7.91 -18.13 7.04
C THR A 54 6.60 -17.37 6.87
N VAL A 55 6.18 -17.14 5.63
CA VAL A 55 4.88 -16.56 5.27
C VAL A 55 4.05 -17.59 4.53
N VAL A 56 2.79 -17.75 4.94
CA VAL A 56 1.81 -18.58 4.22
C VAL A 56 0.66 -17.68 3.80
N ILE A 57 0.42 -17.62 2.49
CA ILE A 57 -0.75 -16.96 1.92
C ILE A 57 -1.75 -18.04 1.57
N LYS A 58 -2.98 -17.90 2.04
CA LYS A 58 -4.10 -18.76 1.67
C LYS A 58 -5.02 -17.98 0.75
N ASP A 59 -5.23 -18.52 -0.45
CA ASP A 59 -6.10 -17.99 -1.50
C ASP A 59 -7.13 -19.05 -1.88
N THR A 60 -8.38 -18.80 -1.54
CA THR A 60 -9.50 -19.71 -1.85
C THR A 60 -10.40 -19.20 -2.97
N ASN A 61 -9.92 -18.27 -3.79
CA ASN A 61 -10.64 -17.84 -4.98
C ASN A 61 -10.78 -18.99 -5.98
N ALA A 62 -11.87 -19.00 -6.75
CA ALA A 62 -12.08 -20.00 -7.81
C ALA A 62 -10.99 -19.93 -8.91
N GLN A 63 -10.36 -18.76 -9.06
CA GLN A 63 -9.15 -18.53 -9.84
C GLN A 63 -8.13 -17.86 -8.92
N PRO A 64 -7.24 -18.63 -8.28
CA PRO A 64 -6.22 -18.07 -7.39
C PRO A 64 -5.25 -17.12 -8.11
N TYR A 65 -4.73 -16.15 -7.39
CA TYR A 65 -3.73 -15.22 -7.90
C TYR A 65 -2.35 -15.87 -8.03
N LEU A 66 -1.47 -15.22 -8.79
CA LEU A 66 -0.04 -15.50 -8.80
C LEU A 66 0.67 -14.61 -7.78
N TYR A 67 1.51 -15.21 -6.96
CA TYR A 67 2.27 -14.51 -5.93
C TYR A 67 3.73 -14.43 -6.32
N GLY A 68 4.32 -13.24 -6.31
CA GLY A 68 5.71 -13.02 -6.69
C GLY A 68 6.73 -13.26 -5.57
N SER A 69 8.02 -13.19 -5.88
CA SER A 69 9.10 -13.14 -4.86
C SER A 69 9.17 -11.80 -4.12
N TRP A 70 8.60 -10.72 -4.68
CA TRP A 70 8.61 -9.39 -4.10
C TRP A 70 7.99 -9.36 -2.70
N TYR A 71 8.63 -8.64 -1.79
CA TYR A 71 8.11 -8.26 -0.48
C TYR A 71 8.71 -6.91 -0.08
N LYS A 72 8.06 -6.26 0.89
CA LYS A 72 8.58 -5.07 1.59
C LYS A 72 8.41 -5.27 3.09
N ILE A 73 9.31 -4.70 3.88
CA ILE A 73 9.18 -4.65 5.35
C ILE A 73 9.01 -3.19 5.78
N GLU A 74 8.03 -2.95 6.62
CA GLU A 74 7.78 -1.65 7.23
C GLU A 74 7.85 -1.77 8.75
N LYS A 75 8.42 -0.76 9.40
CA LYS A 75 8.49 -0.65 10.86
C LYS A 75 7.45 0.35 11.35
N LYS A 76 6.84 0.05 12.49
CA LYS A 76 5.95 0.99 13.17
C LYS A 76 6.78 2.07 13.88
N ASP A 77 6.65 3.31 13.44
CA ASP A 77 7.25 4.49 14.06
C ASP A 77 6.20 5.58 14.29
N ASN A 78 6.06 6.04 15.54
CA ASN A 78 5.09 7.05 15.95
C ASN A 78 3.65 6.81 15.44
N GLY A 79 3.23 5.54 15.41
CA GLY A 79 1.88 5.15 14.96
C GLY A 79 1.71 5.05 13.44
N SER A 80 2.75 5.33 12.65
CA SER A 80 2.77 5.17 11.19
C SER A 80 3.68 4.01 10.78
N TRP A 81 3.42 3.45 9.61
CA TRP A 81 4.28 2.44 9.00
C TRP A 81 5.27 3.11 8.06
N VAL A 82 6.56 2.85 8.27
CA VAL A 82 7.66 3.41 7.49
C VAL A 82 8.49 2.27 6.93
N GLU A 83 8.80 2.31 5.64
CA GLU A 83 9.66 1.30 4.99
C GLU A 83 11.03 1.23 5.65
N VAL A 84 11.55 0.01 5.82
CA VAL A 84 12.89 -0.21 6.36
C VAL A 84 13.92 0.10 5.28
N ASP A 85 14.96 0.86 5.62
CA ASP A 85 16.05 1.16 4.70
C ASP A 85 16.78 -0.11 4.25
N THR A 86 17.11 -0.19 2.96
CA THR A 86 17.89 -1.30 2.42
C THR A 86 19.37 -1.14 2.71
N VAL A 87 20.08 -2.26 2.88
CA VAL A 87 21.54 -2.27 3.09
C VAL A 87 22.33 -2.34 1.78
N ILE A 88 21.63 -2.53 0.67
CA ILE A 88 22.19 -2.54 -0.69
C ILE A 88 21.36 -1.62 -1.59
N GLU A 89 22.04 -1.05 -2.59
CA GLU A 89 21.43 -0.30 -3.69
C GLU A 89 21.26 -1.22 -4.92
N ASP A 90 20.46 -0.78 -5.90
CA ASP A 90 20.26 -1.46 -7.19
C ASP A 90 19.88 -2.95 -7.10
N PHE A 91 18.92 -3.28 -6.24
CA PHE A 91 18.40 -4.65 -6.13
C PHE A 91 17.17 -4.87 -7.02
N ALA A 92 16.89 -6.14 -7.29
CA ALA A 92 15.67 -6.58 -7.97
C ALA A 92 15.19 -7.91 -7.38
N PHE A 93 13.91 -8.18 -7.56
CA PHE A 93 13.31 -9.48 -7.26
C PHE A 93 13.13 -10.28 -8.54
N ASP A 94 13.26 -11.59 -8.43
CA ASP A 94 12.90 -12.49 -9.53
C ASP A 94 11.41 -12.36 -9.88
N LEU A 95 11.12 -12.32 -11.18
CA LEU A 95 9.76 -12.29 -11.72
C LEU A 95 9.14 -13.69 -11.81
N VAL A 96 9.26 -14.46 -10.73
CA VAL A 96 8.67 -15.81 -10.61
C VAL A 96 7.29 -15.69 -9.96
N GLY A 97 6.28 -16.32 -10.58
CA GLY A 97 4.93 -16.41 -10.04
C GLY A 97 4.67 -17.79 -9.42
N TYR A 98 4.22 -17.81 -8.17
CA TYR A 98 3.83 -19.00 -7.44
C TYR A 98 2.31 -19.12 -7.38
N MET A 99 1.78 -20.30 -7.72
CA MET A 99 0.37 -20.65 -7.57
C MET A 99 0.14 -21.34 -6.23
N SER A 100 -1.10 -21.25 -5.71
CA SER A 100 -1.51 -22.04 -4.56
C SER A 100 -1.49 -23.54 -4.85
N ASP A 101 -1.21 -24.31 -3.81
CA ASP A 101 -1.26 -25.76 -3.83
C ASP A 101 -2.71 -26.28 -3.75
N GLU A 102 -2.88 -27.60 -3.61
CA GLU A 102 -4.19 -28.26 -3.47
C GLU A 102 -5.01 -27.81 -2.25
N ASN A 103 -4.37 -27.19 -1.25
CA ASN A 103 -5.00 -26.65 -0.05
C ASN A 103 -5.32 -25.15 -0.18
N GLY A 104 -5.01 -24.54 -1.32
CA GLY A 104 -5.15 -23.10 -1.55
C GLY A 104 -4.02 -22.30 -0.89
N GLU A 105 -2.86 -22.90 -0.61
CA GLU A 105 -1.78 -22.25 0.12
C GLU A 105 -0.53 -22.01 -0.74
N VAL A 106 0.13 -20.88 -0.52
CA VAL A 106 1.45 -20.54 -1.06
C VAL A 106 2.38 -20.23 0.11
N LYS A 107 3.50 -20.94 0.20
CA LYS A 107 4.48 -20.77 1.27
C LYS A 107 5.74 -20.09 0.76
N PHE A 108 6.17 -19.05 1.48
CA PHE A 108 7.44 -18.35 1.29
C PHE A 108 8.30 -18.48 2.54
N THR A 109 9.53 -18.98 2.40
CA THR A 109 10.55 -18.81 3.43
C THR A 109 11.40 -17.62 3.02
N ILE A 110 11.21 -16.50 3.71
CA ILE A 110 11.82 -15.22 3.36
C ILE A 110 13.03 -15.00 4.25
N ASP A 111 14.22 -15.05 3.64
CA ASP A 111 15.43 -14.46 4.21
C ASP A 111 15.48 -13.02 3.74
N TRP A 112 15.41 -12.05 4.66
CA TRP A 112 15.46 -10.65 4.32
C TRP A 112 16.80 -9.99 4.67
N LYS A 113 17.76 -10.74 5.23
CA LYS A 113 19.08 -10.21 5.58
C LYS A 113 19.84 -9.68 4.38
N TRP A 114 19.63 -10.28 3.21
CA TRP A 114 20.29 -9.83 1.99
C TRP A 114 19.87 -8.40 1.60
N LEU A 115 18.66 -7.97 1.97
CA LEU A 115 18.10 -6.66 1.60
C LEU A 115 18.09 -5.66 2.75
N TYR A 116 17.78 -6.09 3.98
CA TYR A 116 17.60 -5.21 5.15
C TYR A 116 18.58 -5.51 6.29
N GLY A 117 19.42 -6.55 6.18
CA GLY A 117 20.20 -7.07 7.31
C GLY A 117 19.32 -7.70 8.40
N GLU A 118 19.85 -7.81 9.61
CA GLU A 118 19.06 -8.21 10.77
C GLU A 118 18.25 -7.02 11.32
N LEU A 119 16.96 -7.23 11.49
CA LEU A 119 16.06 -6.23 12.04
C LEU A 119 16.19 -6.19 13.57
N PRO A 120 16.34 -5.00 14.19
CA PRO A 120 16.33 -4.88 15.65
C PRO A 120 14.93 -5.15 16.22
N SER A 121 14.82 -5.36 17.53
CA SER A 121 13.52 -5.49 18.20
C SER A 121 12.58 -4.32 17.88
N GLY A 122 11.30 -4.63 17.73
CA GLY A 122 10.31 -3.67 17.26
C GLY A 122 9.05 -4.33 16.71
N ASN A 123 8.11 -3.49 16.27
CA ASN A 123 6.90 -3.93 15.59
C ASN A 123 7.01 -3.62 14.11
N TYR A 124 6.73 -4.61 13.29
CA TYR A 124 6.91 -4.59 11.85
C TYR A 124 5.65 -5.10 11.16
N ARG A 125 5.54 -4.85 9.85
CA ARG A 125 4.65 -5.61 8.98
C ARG A 125 5.40 -6.02 7.73
N LEU A 126 5.11 -7.24 7.29
CA LEU A 126 5.59 -7.76 6.02
C LEU A 126 4.49 -7.57 4.98
N VAL A 127 4.82 -6.92 3.88
CA VAL A 127 3.91 -6.58 2.79
C VAL A 127 4.18 -7.50 1.59
N LYS A 128 3.10 -8.03 1.00
CA LYS A 128 3.08 -8.83 -0.22
C LYS A 128 2.04 -8.25 -1.18
N GLN A 129 2.14 -8.60 -2.46
CA GLN A 129 1.10 -8.31 -3.44
C GLN A 129 0.17 -9.53 -3.61
N ALA A 130 -1.12 -9.25 -3.70
CA ALA A 130 -2.15 -10.16 -4.17
C ALA A 130 -2.93 -9.45 -5.28
N ASN A 131 -2.79 -9.92 -6.52
CA ASN A 131 -3.23 -9.18 -7.71
C ASN A 131 -2.61 -7.77 -7.74
N SER A 132 -3.39 -6.73 -8.02
CA SER A 132 -2.94 -5.32 -7.99
C SER A 132 -3.06 -4.64 -6.62
N GLN A 133 -3.22 -5.41 -5.54
CA GLN A 133 -3.42 -4.90 -4.18
C GLN A 133 -2.31 -5.40 -3.24
N GLU A 134 -2.03 -4.65 -2.17
CA GLU A 134 -1.13 -5.08 -1.10
C GLU A 134 -1.91 -5.78 0.01
N ILE A 135 -1.35 -6.88 0.50
CA ILE A 135 -1.73 -7.53 1.75
C ILE A 135 -0.54 -7.49 2.70
N PHE A 136 -0.80 -7.42 4.00
CA PHE A 136 0.27 -7.40 4.99
C PHE A 136 -0.08 -8.19 6.24
N ILE A 137 0.94 -8.54 6.99
CA ILE A 137 0.82 -9.16 8.30
C ILE A 137 1.77 -8.49 9.28
N GLU A 138 1.24 -8.06 10.42
CA GLU A 138 2.04 -7.49 11.50
C GLU A 138 2.78 -8.58 12.28
N PHE A 139 3.98 -8.27 12.76
CA PHE A 139 4.77 -9.13 13.62
C PHE A 139 5.69 -8.31 14.54
N SER A 140 6.20 -8.96 15.59
CA SER A 140 7.12 -8.33 16.55
C SER A 140 8.41 -9.14 16.66
N LEU A 141 9.52 -8.42 16.89
CA LEU A 141 10.86 -8.94 17.18
C LEU A 141 11.33 -8.47 18.56
#